data_AF-A0A7C1AW90-F1
#
_entry.id   AF-A0A7C1AW90-F1
#
_cell.length_a   1.000
_cell.length_b   1.000
_cell.length_c   1.000
_cell.angle_alpha   90.00
_cell.angle_beta   90.00
_cell.angle_gamma   90.00
#
_symmetry.space_group_name_H-M   'P 1'
#
loop_
_entity.id
_entity.type
_entity.pdbx_description
1 polymer ?
#
loop_
_entity_poly.entity_id
_entity_poly.type
_entity_poly.pdbx_seq_one_letter_code
_entity_poly.pdbx_strand_id
1 'polypeptide(L)'
;MPWMSTLLLFLAGVVLVSLSGVMMPGPVLAGAVAKGCEDKNAGVWIAVGHGLIEIPLILLIYLGLSYIFEVTPVRILIGLIGGSLMIYIGIGMFRIDMNLEAGAIHHSATFIGFVTSASNPAFYLWWVAIGSLLILTSLEYGRLGFILFLITHWLVDLGWYWIVTVSVFKSSQMFGEKIWKPLFILCGSTLVLFGVWFVWDGVRGVLSLLKTS
;
A
#
# COMPACT_ATOMS: atom_id res chain seq x y z
N MET A 1 18.57 25.77 -19.39
CA MET A 1 17.81 24.93 -20.34
C MET A 1 16.37 24.78 -19.83
N PRO A 2 15.35 25.24 -20.57
CA PRO A 2 13.95 25.29 -20.12
C PRO A 2 13.36 23.94 -19.67
N TRP A 3 13.90 22.83 -20.18
CA TRP A 3 13.42 21.47 -19.86
C TRP A 3 13.73 21.03 -18.42
N MET A 4 14.81 21.56 -17.80
CA MET A 4 15.22 21.19 -16.45
C MET A 4 14.26 21.76 -15.41
N SER A 5 13.83 23.02 -15.58
CA SER A 5 12.85 23.66 -14.69
C SER A 5 11.48 22.97 -14.75
N THR A 6 11.04 22.55 -15.93
CA THR A 6 9.79 21.81 -16.08
C THR A 6 9.88 20.39 -15.50
N LEU A 7 11.03 19.73 -15.63
CA LEU A 7 11.27 18.41 -15.03
C LEU A 7 11.24 18.46 -13.49
N LEU A 8 11.87 19.48 -12.89
CA LEU A 8 11.84 19.66 -11.44
C LEU A 8 10.42 19.94 -10.93
N LEU A 9 9.64 20.75 -11.65
CA LEU A 9 8.23 20.98 -11.33
C LEU A 9 7.40 19.70 -11.44
N PHE A 10 7.64 18.89 -12.47
CA PHE A 10 7.01 17.59 -12.61
C PHE A 10 7.35 16.67 -11.42
N LEU A 11 8.63 16.54 -11.07
CA LEU A 11 9.08 15.76 -9.90
C LEU A 11 8.48 16.26 -8.58
N ALA A 12 8.34 17.57 -8.39
CA ALA A 12 7.63 18.12 -7.23
C ALA A 12 6.15 17.73 -7.24
N GLY A 13 5.50 17.73 -8.42
CA GLY A 13 4.16 17.20 -8.62
C GLY A 13 4.06 15.71 -8.29
N VAL A 14 5.03 14.89 -8.73
CA VAL A 14 5.13 13.46 -8.39
C VAL A 14 5.17 13.30 -6.87
N VAL A 15 5.97 14.09 -6.14
CA VAL A 15 6.02 14.02 -4.68
C VAL A 15 4.64 14.27 -4.06
N LEU A 16 3.95 15.34 -4.45
CA LEU A 16 2.65 15.71 -3.90
C LEU A 16 1.57 14.68 -4.21
N VAL A 17 1.54 14.19 -5.45
CA VAL A 17 0.54 13.20 -5.89
C VAL A 17 0.81 11.84 -5.24
N SER A 18 2.07 11.41 -5.15
CA SER A 18 2.45 10.14 -4.52
C SER A 18 2.15 10.14 -3.02
N LEU A 19 2.36 11.28 -2.35
CA LEU A 19 1.95 11.47 -0.95
C LEU A 19 0.45 11.19 -0.77
N SER A 20 -0.41 11.64 -1.68
CA SER A 20 -1.85 11.36 -1.59
C SER A 20 -2.19 9.87 -1.65
N GLY A 21 -1.40 9.08 -2.40
CA GLY A 21 -1.55 7.63 -2.49
C GLY A 21 -1.10 6.93 -1.20
N VAL A 22 0.13 7.20 -0.76
CA VAL A 22 0.75 6.50 0.38
C VAL A 22 0.13 6.90 1.73
N MET A 23 -0.43 8.11 1.84
CA MET A 23 -1.13 8.59 3.04
C MET A 23 -2.55 8.03 3.19
N MET A 24 -3.11 7.40 2.14
CA MET A 24 -4.46 6.85 2.17
C MET A 24 -4.57 5.78 3.28
N PRO A 25 -5.58 5.85 4.17
CA PRO A 25 -5.74 4.84 5.20
C PRO A 25 -6.01 3.48 4.54
N GLY A 26 -5.23 2.46 4.92
CA GLY A 26 -5.33 1.13 4.31
C GLY A 26 -4.39 0.08 4.90
N PRO A 27 -4.33 -1.12 4.29
CA PRO A 27 -3.52 -2.26 4.74
C PRO A 27 -2.07 -1.97 5.04
N VAL A 28 -1.38 -1.26 4.14
CA VAL A 28 0.05 -1.00 4.29
C VAL A 28 0.32 -0.07 5.47
N LEU A 29 -0.51 0.97 5.64
CA LEU A 29 -0.43 1.89 6.78
C LEU A 29 -0.72 1.18 8.10
N ALA A 30 -1.74 0.33 8.15
CA ALA A 30 -2.04 -0.47 9.34
C ALA A 30 -0.88 -1.43 9.69
N GLY A 31 -0.27 -2.06 8.68
CA GLY A 31 0.94 -2.87 8.84
C GLY A 31 2.13 -2.05 9.34
N ALA A 32 2.30 -0.82 8.86
CA ALA A 32 3.33 0.11 9.34
C ALA A 32 3.13 0.52 10.79
N VAL A 33 1.89 0.79 11.21
CA VAL A 33 1.59 1.05 12.62
C VAL A 33 1.91 -0.18 13.48
N ALA A 34 1.50 -1.38 13.06
CA ALA A 34 1.79 -2.60 13.82
C ALA A 34 3.29 -2.88 13.96
N LYS A 35 4.05 -2.85 12.85
CA LYS A 35 5.50 -3.11 12.90
C LYS A 35 6.29 -1.95 13.51
N GLY A 36 5.78 -0.72 13.43
CA GLY A 36 6.38 0.46 14.04
C GLY A 36 6.41 0.41 15.56
N CYS A 37 5.48 -0.31 16.20
CA CYS A 37 5.53 -0.52 17.64
C CYS A 37 6.67 -1.43 18.09
N GLU A 38 7.15 -2.31 17.20
CA GLU A 38 8.25 -3.24 17.45
C GLU A 38 9.60 -2.65 17.05
N ASP A 39 9.68 -1.96 15.90
CA ASP A 39 10.91 -1.39 15.36
C ASP A 39 10.64 -0.03 14.68
N LYS A 40 11.34 1.00 15.15
CA LYS A 40 11.31 2.36 14.58
C LYS A 40 11.65 2.41 13.08
N ASN A 41 12.48 1.49 12.61
CA ASN A 41 12.95 1.45 11.22
C ASN A 41 12.15 0.47 10.36
N ALA A 42 11.10 -0.17 10.88
CA ALA A 42 10.28 -1.11 10.13
C ALA A 42 9.71 -0.51 8.83
N GLY A 43 9.48 0.81 8.79
CA GLY A 43 8.97 1.51 7.62
C GLY A 43 9.86 1.40 6.39
N VAL A 44 11.19 1.33 6.56
CA VAL A 44 12.12 1.09 5.45
C VAL A 44 11.85 -0.27 4.81
N TRP A 45 11.71 -1.30 5.65
CA TRP A 45 11.46 -2.67 5.18
C TRP A 45 10.06 -2.84 4.59
N ILE A 46 9.06 -2.12 5.10
CA ILE A 46 7.73 -2.05 4.50
C ILE A 46 7.80 -1.43 3.10
N ALA A 47 8.50 -0.31 2.94
CA ALA A 47 8.66 0.34 1.63
C ALA A 47 9.39 -0.55 0.62
N VAL A 48 10.36 -1.36 1.08
CA VAL A 48 11.00 -2.40 0.24
C VAL A 48 9.96 -3.43 -0.20
N GLY A 49 9.15 -3.96 0.73
CA GLY A 49 8.08 -4.90 0.41
C GLY A 49 7.04 -4.34 -0.56
N HIS A 50 6.62 -3.10 -0.33
CA HIS A 50 5.72 -2.34 -1.21
C HIS A 50 6.31 -2.21 -2.62
N GLY A 51 7.58 -1.80 -2.72
CA GLY A 51 8.30 -1.65 -3.99
C GLY A 51 8.43 -2.97 -4.76
N LEU A 52 8.49 -4.13 -4.10
CA LEU A 52 8.58 -5.43 -4.76
C LEU A 52 7.37 -5.78 -5.61
N ILE A 53 6.17 -5.28 -5.26
CA ILE A 53 4.97 -5.44 -6.10
C ILE A 53 4.74 -4.23 -6.99
N GLU A 54 5.08 -3.04 -6.49
CA GLU A 54 4.83 -1.78 -7.21
C GLU A 54 5.74 -1.57 -8.41
N ILE A 55 7.05 -1.82 -8.29
CA ILE A 55 7.97 -1.59 -9.41
C ILE A 55 7.60 -2.50 -10.60
N PRO A 56 7.31 -3.81 -10.42
CA PRO A 56 6.77 -4.63 -11.51
C PRO A 56 5.45 -4.10 -12.07
N LEU A 57 4.55 -3.60 -11.23
CA LEU A 57 3.28 -3.01 -11.67
C LEU A 57 3.50 -1.77 -12.54
N ILE A 58 4.39 -0.85 -12.13
CA ILE A 58 4.77 0.34 -12.91
C ILE A 58 5.31 -0.09 -14.27
N LEU A 59 6.17 -1.10 -14.33
CA LEU A 59 6.73 -1.62 -15.58
C LEU A 59 5.66 -2.24 -16.47
N LEU A 60 4.70 -2.98 -15.91
CA LEU A 60 3.57 -3.52 -16.68
C LEU A 60 2.72 -2.39 -17.28
N ILE A 61 2.41 -1.36 -16.51
CA ILE A 61 1.64 -0.19 -16.99
C ILE A 61 2.45 0.57 -18.05
N TYR A 62 3.75 0.76 -17.85
CA TYR A 62 4.66 1.35 -18.83
C TYR A 62 4.65 0.61 -20.16
N LEU A 63 4.52 -0.73 -20.15
CA LEU A 63 4.38 -1.56 -21.35
C LEU A 63 2.97 -1.57 -21.96
N GLY A 64 2.03 -0.77 -21.42
CA GLY A 64 0.66 -0.66 -21.91
C GLY A 64 -0.29 -1.77 -21.44
N LEU A 65 0.08 -2.54 -20.40
CA LEU A 65 -0.69 -3.67 -19.89
C LEU A 65 -1.65 -3.29 -18.74
N SER A 66 -1.97 -2.00 -18.58
CA SER A 66 -2.90 -1.54 -17.53
C SER A 66 -4.30 -2.13 -17.66
N TYR A 67 -4.76 -2.42 -18.89
CA TYR A 67 -6.08 -3.00 -19.16
C TYR A 67 -6.30 -4.38 -18.51
N ILE A 68 -5.23 -5.12 -18.17
CA ILE A 68 -5.33 -6.42 -17.50
C ILE A 68 -6.04 -6.28 -16.15
N PHE A 69 -5.87 -5.14 -15.47
CA PHE A 69 -6.51 -4.87 -14.19
C PHE A 69 -7.99 -4.47 -14.30
N GLU A 70 -8.49 -4.22 -15.53
CA GLU A 70 -9.90 -3.96 -15.80
C GLU A 70 -10.69 -5.23 -16.09
N VAL A 71 -10.00 -6.33 -16.44
CA VAL A 71 -10.58 -7.63 -16.77
C VAL A 71 -11.30 -8.22 -15.55
N THR A 72 -12.57 -8.56 -15.72
CA THR A 72 -13.46 -9.00 -14.63
C THR A 72 -12.88 -10.15 -13.79
N PRO A 73 -12.40 -11.27 -14.36
CA PRO A 73 -11.70 -12.32 -13.62
C PRO A 73 -10.53 -11.83 -12.74
N VAL A 74 -9.70 -10.92 -13.24
CA VAL A 74 -8.53 -10.41 -12.51
C VAL A 74 -8.98 -9.59 -11.30
N ARG A 75 -9.97 -8.70 -11.49
CA ARG A 75 -10.56 -7.91 -10.40
C ARG A 75 -11.18 -8.79 -9.32
N ILE A 76 -11.89 -9.84 -9.71
CA ILE A 76 -12.46 -10.83 -8.78
C ILE A 76 -11.35 -11.51 -7.97
N LEU A 77 -10.29 -11.98 -8.62
CA LEU A 77 -9.19 -12.68 -7.97
C LEU A 77 -8.48 -11.78 -6.95
N ILE A 78 -8.15 -10.55 -7.35
CA ILE A 78 -7.53 -9.54 -6.49
C ILE A 78 -8.44 -9.24 -5.29
N GLY A 79 -9.76 -9.06 -5.51
CA GLY A 79 -10.73 -8.81 -4.44
C GLY A 79 -10.85 -9.97 -3.44
N LEU A 80 -10.94 -11.21 -3.91
CA LEU A 80 -11.08 -12.39 -3.06
C LEU A 80 -9.81 -12.67 -2.24
N ILE A 81 -8.65 -12.76 -2.91
CA ILE A 81 -7.37 -13.00 -2.22
C ILE A 81 -7.06 -11.83 -1.30
N GLY A 82 -7.22 -10.62 -1.82
CA GLY A 82 -6.89 -9.41 -1.11
C GLY A 82 -7.74 -9.20 0.14
N GLY A 83 -9.05 -9.33 -0.01
CA GLY A 83 -9.98 -9.18 1.10
C GLY A 83 -9.81 -10.25 2.17
N SER A 84 -9.56 -11.51 1.78
CA SER A 84 -9.31 -12.61 2.73
C SER A 84 -8.06 -12.36 3.57
N LEU A 85 -7.00 -11.85 2.95
CA LEU A 85 -5.77 -11.52 3.67
C LEU A 85 -5.94 -10.30 4.59
N MET A 86 -6.67 -9.26 4.14
CA MET A 86 -6.98 -8.10 4.99
C MET A 86 -7.75 -8.52 6.25
N ILE A 87 -8.69 -9.47 6.13
CA ILE A 87 -9.38 -10.06 7.29
C ILE A 87 -8.37 -10.76 8.21
N TYR A 88 -7.50 -11.60 7.67
CA TYR A 88 -6.48 -12.33 8.45
C TYR A 88 -5.58 -11.37 9.25
N ILE A 89 -5.04 -10.35 8.59
CA ILE A 89 -4.17 -9.34 9.23
C ILE A 89 -4.97 -8.53 10.26
N GLY A 90 -6.18 -8.09 9.92
CA GLY A 90 -7.04 -7.32 10.81
C GLY A 90 -7.43 -8.06 12.09
N ILE A 91 -7.70 -9.37 12.00
CA ILE A 91 -7.96 -10.22 13.18
C ILE A 91 -6.72 -10.33 14.07
N GLY A 92 -5.53 -10.44 13.48
CA GLY A 92 -4.26 -10.42 14.21
C GLY A 92 -4.08 -9.15 15.05
N MET A 93 -4.54 -8.00 14.53
CA MET A 93 -4.43 -6.71 15.23
C MET A 93 -5.26 -6.65 16.53
N PHE A 94 -6.32 -7.44 16.68
CA PHE A 94 -7.08 -7.51 17.93
C PHE A 94 -6.38 -8.29 19.05
N ARG A 95 -5.36 -9.08 18.69
CA ARG A 95 -4.62 -9.96 19.60
C ARG A 95 -3.26 -9.40 19.99
N ILE A 96 -2.95 -8.16 19.59
CA ILE A 96 -1.69 -7.50 19.94
C ILE A 96 -1.67 -7.25 21.46
N ASP A 97 -0.80 -7.97 22.17
CA ASP A 97 -0.48 -7.69 23.56
C ASP A 97 0.58 -6.59 23.61
N MET A 98 0.32 -5.56 24.41
CA MET A 98 1.17 -4.37 24.53
C MET A 98 2.16 -4.50 25.68
N ASN A 99 2.10 -5.58 26.47
CA ASN A 99 3.08 -5.90 27.50
C ASN A 99 4.36 -6.47 26.89
N LEU A 100 5.02 -5.69 26.01
CA LEU A 100 6.42 -5.76 25.54
C LEU A 100 7.16 -7.11 25.41
N GLU A 101 6.47 -8.24 25.34
CA GLU A 101 7.01 -9.55 24.97
C GLU A 101 6.35 -10.01 23.67
N ALA A 102 7.08 -9.79 22.58
CA ALA A 102 7.02 -10.52 21.31
C ALA A 102 5.69 -10.53 20.51
N GLY A 103 5.68 -9.71 19.45
CA GLY A 103 5.47 -10.22 18.10
C GLY A 103 4.06 -10.66 17.75
N ALA A 104 3.10 -9.74 17.78
CA ALA A 104 1.73 -10.04 17.40
C ALA A 104 1.54 -10.23 15.87
N ILE A 105 2.57 -9.95 15.07
CA ILE A 105 2.67 -10.34 13.67
C ILE A 105 4.05 -10.98 13.45
N HIS A 106 4.12 -12.32 13.45
CA HIS A 106 5.36 -13.10 13.23
C HIS A 106 5.99 -12.92 11.84
N HIS A 107 5.39 -12.13 10.96
CA HIS A 107 5.92 -11.88 9.62
C HIS A 107 6.88 -10.69 9.60
N SER A 108 7.84 -10.74 8.67
CA SER A 108 8.79 -9.66 8.44
C SER A 108 8.07 -8.39 7.95
N ALA A 109 8.62 -7.23 8.26
CA ALA A 109 8.10 -5.95 7.78
C ALA A 109 8.03 -5.89 6.24
N THR A 110 9.00 -6.48 5.54
CA THR A 110 8.99 -6.64 4.08
C THR A 110 7.84 -7.51 3.59
N PHE A 111 7.58 -8.66 4.24
CA PHE A 111 6.44 -9.48 3.87
C PHE A 111 5.12 -8.73 4.08
N ILE A 112 4.99 -8.00 5.20
CA ILE A 112 3.81 -7.18 5.45
C ILE A 112 3.64 -6.12 4.38
N GLY A 113 4.67 -5.36 4.03
CA GLY A 113 4.61 -4.37 2.94
C GLY A 113 4.18 -4.98 1.60
N PHE A 114 4.80 -6.10 1.21
CA PHE A 114 4.46 -6.79 -0.04
C PHE A 114 3.02 -7.28 -0.04
N VAL A 115 2.64 -8.02 1.00
CA VAL A 115 1.38 -8.75 1.01
C VAL A 115 0.21 -7.79 1.15
N THR A 116 0.36 -6.74 1.96
CA THR A 116 -0.69 -5.71 2.15
C THR A 116 -0.88 -4.82 0.93
N SER A 117 0.18 -4.53 0.17
CA SER A 117 0.07 -3.86 -1.12
C SER A 117 -0.58 -4.75 -2.17
N ALA A 118 -0.09 -5.99 -2.30
CA ALA A 118 -0.60 -6.95 -3.27
C ALA A 118 -2.08 -7.30 -3.03
N SER A 119 -2.52 -7.27 -1.77
CA SER A 119 -3.89 -7.55 -1.34
C SER A 119 -4.82 -6.34 -1.38
N ASN A 120 -4.37 -5.16 -1.82
CA ASN A 120 -5.16 -3.93 -1.74
C ASN A 120 -5.72 -3.54 -3.12
N PRO A 121 -7.01 -3.77 -3.42
CA PRO A 121 -7.61 -3.32 -4.68
C PRO A 121 -7.46 -1.82 -4.94
N ALA A 122 -7.47 -0.98 -3.89
CA ALA A 122 -7.31 0.47 -4.03
C ALA A 122 -5.90 0.83 -4.54
N PHE A 123 -4.88 0.02 -4.24
CA PHE A 123 -3.52 0.21 -4.76
C PHE A 123 -3.49 0.07 -6.29
N TYR A 124 -4.08 -0.99 -6.84
CA TYR A 124 -4.16 -1.17 -8.29
C TYR A 124 -5.02 -0.11 -8.97
N LEU A 125 -6.16 0.26 -8.36
CA LEU A 125 -7.03 1.31 -8.90
C LEU A 125 -6.33 2.66 -8.94
N TRP A 126 -5.57 3.02 -7.91
CA TRP A 126 -4.77 4.24 -7.88
C TRP A 126 -3.73 4.25 -9.00
N TRP A 127 -3.04 3.12 -9.21
CA TRP A 127 -2.05 2.97 -10.28
C TRP A 127 -2.67 3.05 -11.69
N VAL A 128 -3.85 2.45 -11.89
CA VAL A 128 -4.55 2.54 -13.18
C VAL A 128 -5.06 3.96 -13.43
N ALA A 129 -5.61 4.64 -12.42
CA ALA A 129 -6.22 5.96 -12.60
C ALA A 129 -5.21 7.12 -12.59
N ILE A 130 -4.36 7.20 -11.57
CA ILE A 130 -3.44 8.31 -11.32
C ILE A 130 -2.02 7.94 -11.75
N GLY A 131 -1.57 6.74 -11.39
CA GLY A 131 -0.22 6.27 -11.71
C GLY A 131 0.06 6.19 -13.20
N SER A 132 -0.91 5.79 -14.01
CA SER A 132 -0.81 5.76 -15.48
C SER A 132 -0.54 7.14 -16.06
N LEU A 133 -1.18 8.19 -15.53
CA LEU A 133 -0.94 9.58 -15.93
C LEU A 133 0.47 10.03 -15.54
N LEU A 134 0.94 9.70 -14.34
CA LEU A 134 2.31 10.01 -13.92
C LEU A 134 3.35 9.33 -14.80
N ILE A 135 3.12 8.05 -15.14
CA ILE A 135 3.98 7.31 -16.07
C ILE A 135 3.98 8.00 -17.43
N LEU A 136 2.82 8.26 -18.04
CA LEU A 136 2.72 8.90 -19.35
C LEU A 136 3.41 10.27 -19.39
N THR A 137 3.15 11.13 -18.39
CA THR A 137 3.79 12.45 -18.29
C THR A 137 5.31 12.33 -18.11
N SER A 138 5.79 11.33 -17.37
CA SER A 138 7.25 11.12 -17.22
C SER A 138 7.95 10.81 -18.55
N LEU A 139 7.23 10.21 -19.52
CA LEU A 139 7.77 9.85 -20.83
C LEU A 139 7.99 11.06 -21.74
N GLU A 140 7.33 12.20 -21.48
CA GLU A 140 7.60 13.46 -22.18
C GLU A 140 9.04 13.94 -21.95
N TYR A 141 9.66 13.53 -20.84
CA TYR A 141 11.07 13.79 -20.51
C TYR A 141 12.00 12.63 -20.90
N GLY A 142 11.50 11.68 -21.69
CA GLY A 142 12.22 10.49 -22.15
C GLY A 142 12.57 9.50 -21.04
N ARG A 143 13.52 8.60 -21.33
CA ARG A 143 13.93 7.53 -20.40
C ARG A 143 14.44 8.05 -19.06
N LEU A 144 15.14 9.20 -19.07
CA LEU A 144 15.64 9.81 -17.84
C LEU A 144 14.49 10.29 -16.95
N GLY A 145 13.45 10.89 -17.55
CA GLY A 145 12.23 11.29 -16.85
C GLY A 145 11.55 10.15 -16.13
N PHE A 146 11.37 9.01 -16.82
CA PHE A 146 10.79 7.81 -16.23
C PHE A 146 11.61 7.25 -15.06
N ILE A 147 12.93 7.17 -15.19
CA ILE A 147 13.82 6.68 -14.13
C ILE A 147 13.74 7.62 -12.90
N LEU A 148 13.78 8.93 -13.14
CA LEU A 148 13.67 9.92 -12.06
C LEU A 148 12.30 9.86 -11.39
N PHE A 149 11.22 9.74 -12.16
CA PHE A 149 9.87 9.51 -11.64
C PHE A 149 9.82 8.28 -10.72
N LEU A 150 10.33 7.13 -11.19
CA LEU A 150 10.33 5.88 -10.43
C LEU A 150 11.07 6.02 -9.10
N ILE A 151 12.27 6.63 -9.12
CA ILE A 151 13.07 6.87 -7.91
C ILE A 151 12.35 7.85 -6.99
N THR A 152 11.85 8.97 -7.51
CA THR A 152 11.16 9.99 -6.71
C THR A 152 9.91 9.43 -6.06
N HIS A 153 9.09 8.67 -6.79
CA HIS A 153 7.90 8.02 -6.26
C HIS A 153 8.24 7.07 -5.11
N TRP A 154 9.14 6.12 -5.35
CA TRP A 154 9.51 5.14 -4.33
C TRP A 154 10.17 5.76 -3.09
N LEU A 155 10.92 6.87 -3.25
CA LEU A 155 11.45 7.63 -2.13
C LEU A 155 10.37 8.30 -1.28
N VAL A 156 9.24 8.68 -1.88
CA VAL A 156 8.08 9.19 -1.12
C VAL A 156 7.50 8.09 -0.24
N ASP A 157 7.35 6.88 -0.76
CA ASP A 157 6.84 5.74 0.02
C ASP A 157 7.79 5.39 1.16
N LEU A 158 9.09 5.32 0.86
CA LEU A 158 10.13 5.10 1.86
C LEU A 158 10.10 6.18 2.94
N GLY A 159 10.09 7.44 2.54
CA GLY A 159 10.06 8.57 3.46
C GLY A 159 8.81 8.55 4.35
N TRP A 160 7.64 8.33 3.76
CA TRP A 160 6.39 8.27 4.49
C TRP A 160 6.34 7.11 5.48
N TYR A 161 6.59 5.87 5.02
CA TYR A 161 6.52 4.72 5.92
C TYR A 161 7.56 4.79 7.03
N TRP A 162 8.77 5.29 6.75
CA TRP A 162 9.77 5.50 7.80
C TRP A 162 9.33 6.55 8.82
N ILE A 163 8.78 7.69 8.38
CA ILE A 163 8.22 8.70 9.30
C ILE A 163 7.13 8.09 10.18
N VAL A 164 6.19 7.36 9.59
CA VAL A 164 5.11 6.68 10.31
C VAL A 164 5.69 5.75 11.38
N THR A 165 6.62 4.85 11.03
CA THR A 165 7.14 3.89 12.01
C THR A 165 7.98 4.53 13.10
N VAL A 166 8.75 5.58 12.81
CA VAL A 166 9.48 6.35 13.82
C VAL A 166 8.52 7.07 14.77
N SER A 167 7.48 7.72 14.23
CA SER A 167 6.46 8.40 15.03
C SER A 167 5.70 7.42 15.92
N VAL A 168 5.33 6.26 15.38
CA VAL A 168 4.63 5.19 16.09
C VAL A 168 5.51 4.60 17.18
N PHE A 169 6.77 4.27 16.88
CA PHE A 169 7.70 3.73 17.88
C PHE A 169 7.89 4.70 19.05
N LYS A 170 8.12 5.98 18.76
CA LYS A 170 8.30 6.97 19.83
C LYS A 170 7.05 7.11 20.69
N SER A 171 5.87 7.13 20.07
CA SER A 171 4.62 7.25 20.80
C SER A 171 4.23 5.94 21.53
N SER A 172 4.65 4.77 21.05
CA SER A 172 4.42 3.48 21.72
C SER A 172 5.22 3.32 23.00
N GLN A 173 6.43 3.89 23.03
CA GLN A 173 7.24 3.95 24.25
C GLN A 173 6.74 5.00 25.26
N MET A 174 6.04 6.03 24.79
CA MET A 174 5.55 7.13 25.63
C MET A 174 4.15 6.88 26.23
N PHE A 175 3.30 6.15 25.50
CA PHE A 175 1.89 5.96 25.86
C PHE A 175 1.59 4.48 26.10
N GLY A 176 0.92 4.18 27.21
CA GLY A 176 0.53 2.81 27.54
C GLY A 176 -0.66 2.28 26.75
N GLU A 177 -1.07 1.05 27.09
CA GLU A 177 -2.18 0.30 26.48
C GLU A 177 -3.47 1.09 26.22
N LYS A 178 -3.79 2.05 27.08
CA LYS A 178 -5.03 2.84 26.99
C LYS A 178 -5.16 3.64 25.68
N ILE A 179 -4.04 4.01 25.05
CA ILE A 179 -4.03 4.79 23.80
C ILE A 179 -3.86 3.87 22.59
N TRP A 180 -3.01 2.84 22.69
CA TRP A 180 -2.70 1.95 21.57
C TRP A 180 -3.75 0.89 21.30
N LYS A 181 -4.39 0.35 22.34
CA LYS A 181 -5.41 -0.67 22.17
C LYS A 181 -6.61 -0.18 21.34
N PRO A 182 -7.18 1.02 21.57
CA PRO A 182 -8.20 1.59 20.68
C PRO A 182 -7.72 1.79 19.24
N LEU A 183 -6.47 2.23 19.03
CA LEU A 183 -5.92 2.44 17.69
C LEU A 183 -5.80 1.11 16.93
N PHE A 184 -5.28 0.06 17.58
CA PHE A 184 -5.21 -1.27 16.98
C PHE A 184 -6.57 -1.88 16.70
N ILE A 185 -7.54 -1.67 17.60
CA ILE A 185 -8.93 -2.06 17.34
C ILE A 185 -9.49 -1.31 16.14
N LEU A 186 -9.22 -0.01 16.01
CA LEU A 186 -9.68 0.80 14.88
C LEU A 186 -9.06 0.33 13.56
N CYS A 187 -7.73 0.15 13.51
CA CYS A 187 -7.03 -0.35 12.33
C CYS A 187 -7.47 -1.77 11.97
N GLY A 188 -7.53 -2.68 12.94
CA GLY A 188 -7.98 -4.06 12.75
C GLY A 188 -9.42 -4.12 12.22
N SER A 189 -10.34 -3.34 12.82
CA SER A 189 -11.73 -3.23 12.36
C SER A 189 -11.81 -2.70 10.94
N THR A 190 -11.02 -1.68 10.60
CA THR A 190 -10.96 -1.11 9.25
C THR A 190 -10.53 -2.16 8.23
N LEU A 191 -9.49 -2.95 8.52
CA LEU A 191 -9.03 -4.02 7.65
C LEU A 191 -10.06 -5.13 7.48
N VAL A 192 -10.70 -5.56 8.57
CA VAL A 192 -11.76 -6.57 8.50
C VAL A 192 -12.95 -6.07 7.69
N LEU A 193 -13.39 -4.82 7.90
CA LEU A 193 -14.52 -4.24 7.16
C LEU A 193 -14.23 -4.15 5.66
N PHE A 194 -13.09 -3.59 5.26
CA PHE A 194 -12.71 -3.55 3.85
C PHE A 194 -12.48 -4.95 3.28
N GLY A 195 -11.89 -5.86 4.05
CA GLY A 195 -11.65 -7.23 3.61
C GLY A 195 -12.95 -8.00 3.35
N VAL A 196 -13.95 -7.87 4.23
CA VAL A 196 -15.29 -8.43 4.03
C VAL A 196 -15.95 -7.81 2.80
N TRP A 197 -15.84 -6.49 2.62
CA TRP A 197 -16.39 -5.81 1.46
C TRP A 197 -15.80 -6.32 0.15
N PHE A 198 -14.47 -6.48 0.06
CA PHE A 198 -13.81 -6.98 -1.14
C PHE A 198 -14.11 -8.46 -1.42
N VAL A 199 -14.18 -9.30 -0.38
CA VAL A 199 -14.59 -10.71 -0.54
C VAL A 199 -16.02 -10.79 -1.07
N TRP A 200 -16.92 -9.98 -0.52
CA TRP A 200 -18.31 -9.92 -0.95
C TRP A 200 -18.46 -9.47 -2.42
N ASP A 201 -17.74 -8.42 -2.81
CA ASP A 201 -17.72 -7.95 -4.20
C ASP A 201 -17.16 -9.03 -5.15
N GLY A 202 -16.07 -9.69 -4.76
CA GLY A 202 -15.50 -10.82 -5.50
C GLY A 202 -16.48 -11.98 -5.68
N VAL A 203 -17.18 -12.40 -4.62
CA VAL A 203 -18.20 -13.46 -4.68
C VAL A 203 -19.35 -13.06 -5.61
N ARG A 204 -19.83 -11.82 -5.53
CA ARG A 204 -20.86 -11.31 -6.47
C ARG A 204 -20.37 -11.35 -7.91
N GLY A 205 -19.11 -11.01 -8.16
CA GLY A 205 -18.49 -11.11 -9.49
C GLY A 205 -18.41 -12.55 -10.00
N VAL A 206 -18.10 -13.53 -9.15
CA VAL A 206 -18.13 -14.96 -9.55
C VAL A 206 -19.55 -15.37 -9.93
N LEU A 207 -20.54 -15.00 -9.10
CA LEU A 207 -21.95 -15.34 -9.35
C LEU A 207 -22.49 -14.70 -10.63
N SER A 208 -22.02 -13.51 -11.02
CA SER A 208 -22.43 -12.88 -12.27
C SER A 208 -21.85 -13.60 -13.48
N LEU A 209 -20.58 -14.02 -13.44
CA LEU A 209 -19.94 -14.80 -14.51
C LEU A 209 -20.61 -16.15 -14.72
N LEU A 210 -21.04 -16.82 -13.65
CA LEU A 210 -21.76 -18.09 -13.73
C LEU A 210 -23.19 -17.95 -14.30
N LYS A 211 -23.77 -16.75 -14.29
CA LYS A 211 -25.10 -16.49 -14.87
C LYS A 211 -25.04 -16.09 -16.34
N THR A 212 -23.88 -15.68 -16.84
CA THR A 212 -23.65 -15.26 -18.22
C THR A 212 -22.96 -16.34 -19.06
N SER A 213 -22.62 -17.49 -18.46
CA SER A 213 -22.12 -18.71 -19.13
C SER A 213 -23.23 -19.74 -19.32
#